data_AF-A0ABC9VAB0-F1
#
_entry.id   AF-A0ABC9VAB0-F1
#
_cell.length_a   1.000
_cell.length_b   1.000
_cell.length_c   1.000
_cell.angle_alpha   90.00
_cell.angle_beta   90.00
_cell.angle_gamma   90.00
#
_symmetry.space_group_name_H-M   'P 1'
#
loop_
_entity.id
_entity.type
_entity.pdbx_description
1 polymer ?
#
loop_
_entity_poly.entity_id
_entity_poly.type
_entity_poly.pdbx_seq_one_letter_code
_entity_poly.pdbx_strand_id
1 'polypeptide(L)' 'MGILYEKVQLTQELKRQIMIRQLLDMGITEHQGQSIYDLDYYTLRHVLAMQKLKD' A
#
# COMPACT_ATOMS: atom_id res chain seq x y z
N MET A 1 10.72 18.67 19.84
CA MET A 1 10.84 17.45 19.03
C MET A 1 9.46 17.00 18.49
N GLY A 2 8.67 17.87 17.85
CA GLY A 2 7.29 17.52 17.39
C GLY A 2 7.14 17.44 15.87
N ILE A 3 7.90 18.25 15.14
CA ILE A 3 7.69 18.47 13.69
C ILE A 3 8.13 17.27 12.84
N LEU A 4 9.09 16.47 13.33
CA LEU A 4 9.63 15.34 12.57
C LEU A 4 8.68 14.13 12.59
N TYR A 5 8.03 13.87 13.73
CA TYR A 5 7.11 12.74 13.88
C TYR A 5 5.84 12.91 13.06
N GLU A 6 5.24 14.10 13.08
CA GLU A 6 4.06 14.42 12.25
C GLU A 6 4.33 14.21 10.77
N LYS A 7 5.49 14.68 10.26
CA LYS A 7 5.84 14.49 8.86
C LYS A 7 6.04 13.03 8.49
N VAL A 8 6.65 12.23 9.38
CA VAL A 8 6.88 10.80 9.13
C VAL A 8 5.56 10.03 9.10
N GLN A 9 4.64 10.32 10.01
CA GLN A 9 3.29 9.71 10.01
C GLN A 9 2.50 10.08 8.75
N LEU A 10 2.48 11.37 8.39
CA LEU A 10 1.86 11.84 7.14
C LEU A 10 2.41 11.11 5.92
N THR A 11 3.73 10.94 5.86
CA THR A 11 4.40 10.27 4.73
C THR A 11 4.08 8.78 4.68
N GLN A 12 3.96 8.10 5.83
CA GLN A 12 3.59 6.68 5.86
C GLN A 12 2.14 6.45 5.44
N GLU A 13 1.21 7.30 5.90
CA GLU A 13 -0.20 7.20 5.54
C GLU A 13 -0.42 7.46 4.04
N LEU A 14 0.26 8.47 3.50
CA LEU A 14 0.35 8.74 2.06
C LEU A 14 0.91 7.54 1.29
N LYS A 15 2.00 6.93 1.75
CA LYS A 15 2.58 5.74 1.10
C LYS A 15 1.58 4.58 1.07
N ARG A 16 0.83 4.34 2.15
CA ARG A 16 -0.20 3.29 2.20
C ARG A 16 -1.32 3.57 1.19
N GLN A 17 -1.82 4.80 1.15
CA GLN A 17 -2.83 5.23 0.18
C GLN A 17 -2.34 5.07 -1.27
N ILE A 18 -1.08 5.44 -1.55
CA ILE A 18 -0.45 5.27 -2.87
C ILE A 18 -0.31 3.79 -3.26
N MET A 19 0.01 2.90 -2.31
CA MET A 19 0.06 1.47 -2.56
C MET A 19 -1.31 0.90 -2.90
N ILE A 20 -2.33 1.24 -2.12
CA ILE A 20 -3.72 0.84 -2.38
C ILE A 20 -4.15 1.36 -3.76
N ARG A 21 -3.89 2.64 -4.07
CA ARG A 21 -4.20 3.23 -5.38
C ARG A 21 -3.53 2.48 -6.53
N GLN A 22 -2.24 2.13 -6.41
CA GLN A 22 -1.52 1.37 -7.43
C GLN A 22 -2.11 -0.03 -7.62
N LEU A 23 -2.51 -0.71 -6.54
CA LEU A 23 -3.16 -2.01 -6.65
C LEU A 23 -4.54 -1.88 -7.33
N LEU A 24 -5.32 -0.86 -6.99
CA LEU A 24 -6.60 -0.56 -7.66
C LEU A 24 -6.41 -0.26 -9.15
N ASP A 25 -5.37 0.50 -9.50
CA ASP A 25 -5.04 0.86 -10.89
C ASP A 25 -4.68 -0.38 -11.72
N MET A 26 -4.00 -1.36 -11.11
CA MET A 26 -3.75 -2.69 -11.68
C MET A 26 -5.01 -3.58 -11.73
N GLY A 27 -6.17 -3.09 -11.26
CA GLY A 27 -7.42 -3.85 -11.19
C GLY A 27 -7.51 -4.81 -10.00
N ILE A 28 -6.62 -4.69 -9.02
CA ILE A 28 -6.55 -5.56 -7.84
C ILE A 28 -7.28 -4.88 -6.70
N THR A 29 -8.55 -5.26 -6.51
CA THR A 29 -9.39 -4.81 -5.39
C THR A 29 -9.34 -5.79 -4.21
N GLU A 30 -8.92 -7.02 -4.47
CA GLU A 30 -8.82 -8.10 -3.51
C GLU A 30 -7.57 -8.94 -3.78
N HIS A 31 -6.95 -9.43 -2.71
CA HIS A 31 -5.85 -10.39 -2.78
C HIS A 31 -6.16 -11.56 -1.86
N GLN A 32 -6.20 -12.77 -2.41
CA GLN A 32 -6.47 -14.00 -1.66
C GLN A 32 -7.78 -13.97 -0.85
N GLY A 33 -8.82 -13.32 -1.38
CA GLY A 33 -10.13 -13.19 -0.72
C GLY A 33 -10.18 -12.14 0.39
N GLN A 34 -9.09 -11.39 0.61
CA GLN A 34 -9.05 -10.24 1.52
C GLN A 34 -8.98 -8.94 0.71
N SER A 35 -9.80 -7.96 1.10
CA SER A 35 -9.82 -6.64 0.45
C SER A 35 -8.48 -5.93 0.61
N ILE A 36 -7.97 -5.26 -0.42
CA ILE A 36 -6.68 -4.54 -0.33
C ILE A 36 -6.64 -3.47 0.77
N TYR A 37 -7.81 -2.95 1.16
CA TYR A 37 -7.94 -1.99 2.26
C TYR A 37 -7.67 -2.62 3.63
N ASP A 38 -8.00 -3.90 3.75
CA ASP A 38 -7.85 -4.71 4.95
C ASP A 38 -6.49 -5.42 5.00
N LEU A 39 -5.76 -5.46 3.87
CA LEU A 39 -4.42 -6.01 3.81
C LEU A 39 -3.43 -5.19 4.65
N ASP A 40 -2.54 -5.92 5.30
CA ASP A 40 -1.42 -5.36 6.04
C ASP A 40 -0.45 -4.62 5.11
N TYR A 41 0.28 -3.64 5.64
CA TYR A 41 1.30 -2.88 4.89
C TYR A 41 2.34 -3.81 4.23
N TYR A 42 2.74 -4.88 4.92
CA TYR A 42 3.68 -5.86 4.35
C TYR A 42 3.07 -6.62 3.18
N THR A 43 1.81 -7.03 3.30
CA THR A 43 1.11 -7.74 2.22
C THR A 43 0.89 -6.81 1.03
N LEU A 44 0.41 -5.58 1.25
CA LEU A 44 0.29 -4.55 0.21
C LEU A 44 1.61 -4.38 -0.56
N ARG A 45 2.72 -4.24 0.16
CA ARG A 45 4.05 -4.10 -0.44
C ARG A 45 4.45 -5.35 -1.23
N HIS A 46 4.18 -6.55 -0.70
CA HIS A 46 4.51 -7.81 -1.36
C HIS A 46 3.70 -8.01 -2.65
N VAL A 47 2.39 -7.77 -2.62
CA VAL A 47 1.52 -7.86 -3.80
C VAL A 47 1.98 -6.88 -4.87
N LEU A 48 2.25 -5.64 -4.49
CA LEU A 48 2.70 -4.60 -5.41
C LEU A 48 4.07 -4.96 -6.03
N ALA A 49 4.98 -5.56 -5.24
CA ALA A 49 6.24 -6.07 -5.75
C ALA A 49 6.05 -7.26 -6.71
N MET A 50 5.18 -8.22 -6.39
CA MET A 50 4.86 -9.35 -7.28
C MET A 50 4.27 -8.87 -8.60
N GLN A 51 3.41 -7.86 -8.58
CA GLN A 51 2.84 -7.28 -9.80
C GLN A 51 3.91 -6.58 -10.64
N LYS A 52 4.79 -5.79 -10.02
CA LYS A 52 5.92 -5.14 -10.71
C LYS A 52 6.95 -6.13 -11.28
N LEU A 53 7.07 -7.31 -10.69
CA LEU A 53 7.96 -8.36 -11.19
C LEU A 53 7.35 -9.18 -12.34
N LYS A 54 6.03 -9.06 -12.55
CA LYS A 54 5.31 -9.80 -13.57
C LYS A 54 5.19 -9.03 -14.90
N ASP A 55 5.60 -7.76 -14.90
CA ASP A 55 5.74 -6.89 -16.07
C ASP A 55 7.14 -7.00 -16.69
#